data_AF-A0A1G0P6M3-F1
#
_entry.id   AF-A0A1G0P6M3-F1
#
_cell.length_a   1.000
_cell.length_b   1.000
_cell.length_c   1.000
_cell.angle_alpha   90.00
_cell.angle_beta   90.00
_cell.angle_gamma   90.00
#
_symmetry.space_group_name_H-M   'P 1'
#
loop_
_entity.id
_entity.type
_entity.pdbx_description
1 polymer ?
#
loop_
_entity_poly.entity_id
_entity_poly.type
_entity_poly.pdbx_seq_one_letter_code
_entity_poly.pdbx_strand_id
1 'polypeptide(L)'
;MFLPALLIILLGFYTITDYKPPWVEDAKITDKSDVIISNSEDNSVTGKISNFIRDGEYDLALQEIENGLKEDPANSDLKILHTMLTKKLKIDFKFNYLPAQKYITSKNVDESTFLSLTKEDPYWLTIHSFEKCYLYLFQIKGEEEIKLLYPGEKSSNLFPGGKIRIPDGFEWLHPSGKSELITLYLVAFRYEIKDLENFYNELKMNSGSEKNTILVNKLLSRLKNEYTQAPDIPGLSVGRYQFRYE
;
A
#
# COMPACT_ATOMS: atom_id res chain seq x y z
N MET A 1 -16.37 -20.06 -51.83
CA MET A 1 -15.73 -18.73 -51.78
C MET A 1 -16.66 -17.79 -51.01
N PHE A 2 -16.11 -17.21 -49.93
CA PHE A 2 -16.50 -15.99 -49.21
C PHE A 2 -17.79 -15.92 -48.34
N LEU A 3 -17.52 -16.01 -47.02
CA LEU A 3 -17.98 -15.19 -45.88
C LEU A 3 -19.40 -14.60 -45.86
N PRO A 4 -20.18 -14.81 -44.78
CA PRO A 4 -21.16 -13.83 -44.32
C PRO A 4 -20.45 -12.72 -43.53
N ALA A 5 -20.75 -11.47 -43.87
CA ALA A 5 -20.15 -10.28 -43.30
C ALA A 5 -20.62 -10.02 -41.85
N LEU A 6 -19.63 -10.02 -40.95
CA LEU A 6 -19.45 -9.18 -39.78
C LEU A 6 -20.67 -8.85 -38.89
N LEU A 7 -20.76 -9.66 -37.84
CA LEU A 7 -21.35 -9.36 -36.54
C LEU A 7 -20.61 -8.17 -35.90
N ILE A 8 -21.21 -6.98 -35.87
CA ILE A 8 -20.75 -5.89 -34.99
C ILE A 8 -21.63 -5.93 -33.74
N ILE A 9 -21.13 -6.61 -32.72
CA ILE A 9 -21.58 -6.45 -31.34
C ILE A 9 -21.16 -5.03 -30.93
N LEU A 10 -22.15 -4.15 -30.79
CA LEU A 10 -22.03 -2.90 -30.04
C LEU A 10 -21.76 -3.24 -28.57
N LEU A 11 -20.51 -3.57 -28.25
CA LEU A 11 -19.96 -3.39 -26.92
C LEU A 11 -19.92 -1.88 -26.67
N GLY A 12 -21.02 -1.37 -26.12
CA GLY A 12 -21.06 -0.04 -25.55
C GLY A 12 -19.99 0.04 -24.46
N PHE A 13 -18.89 0.70 -24.80
CA PHE A 13 -17.91 1.21 -23.86
C PHE A 13 -18.63 2.15 -22.89
N TYR A 14 -19.18 1.60 -21.81
CA TYR A 14 -19.36 2.37 -20.59
C TYR A 14 -17.98 2.47 -19.93
N THR A 15 -17.25 3.52 -20.32
CA THR A 15 -16.25 4.12 -19.44
C THR A 15 -16.96 4.42 -18.13
N ILE A 16 -16.60 3.72 -17.06
CA ILE A 16 -17.09 4.02 -15.72
C ILE A 16 -16.50 5.38 -15.34
N THR A 17 -17.24 6.44 -15.62
CA THR A 17 -17.05 7.77 -15.07
C THR A 17 -17.53 7.75 -13.62
N ASP A 18 -16.61 7.99 -12.68
CA ASP A 18 -16.84 8.58 -11.36
C ASP A 18 -18.14 8.21 -10.63
N TYR A 19 -18.32 6.93 -10.30
CA TYR A 19 -19.33 6.56 -9.31
C TYR A 19 -18.79 6.83 -7.89
N LYS A 20 -19.15 7.98 -7.30
CA LYS A 20 -19.01 8.26 -5.87
C LYS A 20 -20.26 7.75 -5.13
N PRO A 21 -20.16 6.75 -4.25
CA PRO A 21 -21.31 6.29 -3.46
C PRO A 21 -21.83 7.40 -2.53
N PRO A 22 -23.16 7.53 -2.35
CA PRO A 22 -23.80 8.64 -1.61
C PRO A 22 -23.64 8.60 -0.09
N TRP A 23 -22.73 7.77 0.46
CA TRP A 23 -22.51 7.59 1.90
C TRP A 23 -21.12 8.03 2.36
N VAL A 24 -20.30 8.56 1.44
CA VAL A 24 -19.07 9.24 1.83
C VAL A 24 -19.48 10.66 2.22
N GLU A 25 -19.94 10.82 3.46
CA GLU A 25 -19.77 12.12 4.10
C GLU A 25 -18.28 12.40 4.06
N ASP A 26 -17.90 13.46 3.33
CA ASP A 26 -16.55 13.96 3.28
C ASP A 26 -16.09 14.24 4.71
N ALA A 27 -15.47 13.25 5.35
CA ALA A 27 -14.50 13.52 6.38
C ALA A 27 -13.39 14.28 5.67
N LYS A 28 -13.59 15.59 5.53
CA LYS A 28 -12.60 16.56 5.07
C LYS A 28 -11.44 16.51 6.05
N ILE A 29 -10.56 15.54 5.86
CA ILE A 29 -9.15 15.76 6.12
C ILE A 29 -8.78 16.83 5.09
N THR A 30 -8.93 18.09 5.48
CA THR A 30 -8.39 19.22 4.73
C THR A 30 -6.93 18.93 4.41
N ASP A 31 -6.48 19.30 3.19
CA ASP A 31 -5.12 19.28 2.62
C ASP A 31 -3.94 19.61 3.56
N LYS A 32 -4.20 20.04 4.78
CA LYS A 32 -3.20 20.36 5.80
C LYS A 32 -2.30 19.18 6.16
N SER A 33 -2.75 17.93 6.03
CA SER A 33 -1.90 16.76 6.30
C SER A 33 -0.65 16.71 5.43
N ASP A 34 -0.81 17.06 4.15
CA ASP A 34 0.23 16.94 3.12
C ASP A 34 1.24 18.11 3.23
N VAL A 35 0.83 19.18 3.91
CA VAL A 35 1.67 20.34 4.25
C VAL A 35 2.52 20.07 5.49
N ILE A 36 2.00 19.34 6.47
CA ILE A 36 2.69 19.14 7.77
C ILE A 36 3.88 18.17 7.63
N ILE A 37 3.79 17.15 6.76
CA ILE A 37 4.87 16.19 6.49
C ILE A 37 5.50 16.52 5.14
N SER A 38 6.14 17.69 5.04
CA SER A 38 6.88 18.11 3.85
C SER A 38 8.40 18.03 4.09
N ASN A 39 9.12 17.49 3.10
CA ASN A 39 10.56 17.27 3.15
C ASN A 39 11.32 18.59 3.27
N SER A 40 11.68 18.97 4.49
CA SER A 40 12.81 19.85 4.76
C SER A 40 13.41 19.50 6.10
N GLU A 41 14.74 19.57 6.20
CA GLU A 41 15.46 19.66 7.48
C GLU A 41 15.02 20.95 8.18
N ASP A 42 13.83 20.91 8.77
CA ASP A 42 13.29 21.96 9.59
C ASP A 42 13.56 21.59 11.05
N ASN A 43 14.23 22.49 11.76
CA ASN A 43 14.51 22.34 13.18
C ASN A 43 13.27 22.60 14.07
N SER A 44 12.12 22.90 13.46
CA SER A 44 10.82 22.96 14.15
C SER A 44 10.44 21.61 14.77
N VAL A 45 9.56 21.67 15.78
CA VAL A 45 8.99 20.48 16.42
C VAL A 45 8.31 19.57 15.39
N THR A 46 7.59 20.15 14.43
CA THR A 46 6.96 19.44 13.31
C THR A 46 7.96 18.78 12.36
N GLY A 47 9.11 19.41 12.12
CA GLY A 47 10.20 18.82 11.32
C GLY A 47 10.84 17.61 12.00
N LYS A 48 11.08 17.69 13.33
CA LYS A 48 11.56 16.55 14.12
C LYS A 48 10.57 15.39 14.12
N ILE A 49 9.28 15.65 14.33
CA ILE A 49 8.23 14.64 14.29
C ILE A 49 8.19 13.96 12.91
N SER A 50 8.29 14.74 11.84
CA SER A 50 8.31 14.21 10.47
C SER A 50 9.52 13.29 10.22
N ASN A 51 10.70 13.64 10.76
CA ASN A 51 11.88 12.78 10.69
C ASN A 51 11.68 11.47 11.46
N PHE A 52 11.12 11.50 12.67
CA PHE A 52 10.82 10.28 13.42
C PHE A 52 9.82 9.37 12.68
N ILE A 53 8.76 9.95 12.09
CA ILE A 53 7.79 9.20 11.26
C ILE A 53 8.47 8.57 10.04
N ARG A 54 9.30 9.36 9.33
CA ARG A 54 10.12 8.88 8.21
C ARG A 54 10.99 7.71 8.63
N ASP A 55 11.66 7.81 9.76
CA ASP A 55 12.63 6.83 10.23
C ASP A 55 11.98 5.62 10.93
N GLY A 56 10.65 5.69 11.15
CA GLY A 56 9.85 4.59 11.70
C GLY A 56 9.91 4.52 13.22
N GLU A 57 10.32 5.63 13.83
CA GLU A 57 10.47 5.83 15.25
C GLU A 57 9.17 6.44 15.80
N TYR A 58 8.05 5.73 15.63
CA TYR A 58 6.71 6.24 15.95
C TYR A 58 6.51 6.60 17.42
N ASP A 59 7.15 5.87 18.33
CA ASP A 59 7.14 6.18 19.76
C ASP A 59 7.79 7.53 20.05
N LEU A 60 8.91 7.83 19.38
CA LEU A 60 9.59 9.12 19.51
C LEU A 60 8.76 10.24 18.90
N ALA A 61 8.11 9.99 17.76
CA ALA A 61 7.18 10.94 17.16
C ALA A 61 6.01 11.27 18.10
N LEU A 62 5.41 10.27 18.73
CA LEU A 62 4.31 10.46 19.70
C LEU A 62 4.77 11.22 20.94
N GLN A 63 5.93 10.88 21.50
CA GLN A 63 6.49 11.60 22.66
C GLN A 63 6.71 13.09 22.35
N GLU A 64 7.27 13.40 21.18
CA GLU A 64 7.52 14.78 20.78
C GLU A 64 6.20 15.56 20.56
N ILE A 65 5.19 14.92 19.98
CA ILE A 65 3.84 15.50 19.84
C ILE A 65 3.23 15.81 21.22
N GLU A 66 3.29 14.84 22.15
CA GLU A 66 2.74 15.02 23.49
C GLU A 66 3.44 16.13 24.27
N ASN A 67 4.76 16.25 24.14
CA ASN A 67 5.54 17.32 24.75
C ASN A 67 5.16 18.69 24.16
N GLY A 68 5.07 18.79 22.83
CA GLY A 68 4.63 20.02 22.17
C GLY A 68 3.20 20.43 22.55
N LEU A 69 2.28 19.47 22.74
CA LEU A 69 0.92 19.74 23.20
C LEU A 69 0.82 20.13 24.69
N LYS A 70 1.81 19.77 25.52
CA LYS A 70 1.90 20.28 26.90
C LYS A 70 2.32 21.74 26.93
N GLU A 71 3.22 22.14 26.03
CA GLU A 71 3.71 23.52 25.90
C GLU A 71 2.70 24.44 25.21
N ASP A 72 2.08 23.99 24.13
CA ASP A 72 1.00 24.69 23.42
C ASP A 72 -0.21 23.77 23.19
N PRO A 73 -1.12 23.67 24.18
CA PRO A 73 -2.34 22.87 24.06
C PRO A 73 -3.31 23.36 22.97
N ALA A 74 -3.13 24.55 22.41
CA ALA A 74 -3.99 25.07 21.36
C ALA A 74 -3.51 24.68 19.95
N ASN A 75 -2.27 24.20 19.80
CA ASN A 75 -1.66 23.87 18.52
C ASN A 75 -2.51 22.88 17.70
N SER A 76 -3.07 23.34 16.58
CA SER A 76 -3.95 22.52 15.75
C SER A 76 -3.19 21.41 15.02
N ASP A 77 -1.94 21.65 14.64
CA ASP A 77 -1.18 20.76 13.77
C ASP A 77 -0.68 19.56 14.57
N LEU A 78 -0.22 19.79 15.80
CA LEU A 78 0.13 18.71 16.74
C LEU A 78 -1.08 17.85 17.12
N LYS A 79 -2.28 18.43 17.26
CA LYS A 79 -3.51 17.66 17.50
C LYS A 79 -3.88 16.78 16.31
N ILE A 80 -3.69 17.28 15.10
CA ILE A 80 -3.91 16.51 13.86
C ILE A 80 -2.93 15.35 13.81
N LEU A 81 -1.63 15.59 14.01
CA LEU A 81 -0.60 14.55 14.03
C LEU A 81 -0.85 13.51 15.12
N HIS A 82 -1.20 13.96 16.33
CA HIS A 82 -1.56 13.07 17.44
C HIS A 82 -2.71 12.13 17.02
N THR A 83 -3.78 12.70 16.45
CA THR A 83 -4.92 11.91 15.97
C THR A 83 -4.52 10.93 14.87
N MET A 84 -3.59 11.32 13.98
CA MET A 84 -3.15 10.47 12.89
C MET A 84 -2.40 9.24 13.37
N LEU A 85 -1.55 9.39 14.39
CA LEU A 85 -0.75 8.29 14.93
C LEU A 85 -1.53 7.44 15.95
N THR A 86 -2.53 8.00 16.64
CA THR A 86 -3.25 7.29 17.72
C THR A 86 -4.59 6.66 17.30
N LYS A 87 -5.16 7.03 16.14
CA LYS A 87 -6.44 6.47 15.67
C LYS A 87 -6.25 5.35 14.65
N LYS A 88 -6.83 4.17 14.95
CA LYS A 88 -6.73 2.98 14.10
C LYS A 88 -7.24 3.25 12.68
N LEU A 89 -6.39 3.01 11.68
CA LEU A 89 -6.71 3.05 10.27
C LEU A 89 -7.64 1.87 9.94
N LYS A 90 -8.84 2.18 9.46
CA LYS A 90 -9.84 1.16 9.12
C LYS A 90 -9.71 0.79 7.66
N ILE A 91 -9.00 -0.31 7.41
CA ILE A 91 -8.82 -0.88 6.08
C ILE A 91 -8.79 -2.40 6.15
N ASP A 92 -9.47 -3.04 5.20
CA ASP A 92 -9.50 -4.50 5.04
C ASP A 92 -8.80 -4.87 3.74
N PHE A 93 -7.97 -5.89 3.80
CA PHE A 93 -7.28 -6.45 2.66
C PHE A 93 -7.56 -7.93 2.57
N LYS A 94 -7.93 -8.43 1.39
CA LYS A 94 -8.25 -9.85 1.18
C LYS A 94 -7.65 -10.33 -0.13
N PHE A 95 -6.72 -11.25 -0.05
CA PHE A 95 -6.28 -12.00 -1.22
C PHE A 95 -7.30 -13.11 -1.54
N ASN A 96 -7.74 -13.16 -2.79
CA ASN A 96 -8.72 -14.11 -3.29
C ASN A 96 -8.08 -14.90 -4.44
N TYR A 97 -8.30 -16.21 -4.49
CA TYR A 97 -7.79 -17.07 -5.55
C TYR A 97 -8.71 -18.25 -5.83
N LEU A 98 -8.61 -18.84 -7.03
CA LEU A 98 -9.42 -19.95 -7.53
C LEU A 98 -8.52 -21.07 -8.08
N PRO A 99 -8.12 -22.06 -7.27
CA PRO A 99 -7.17 -23.08 -7.70
C PRO A 99 -7.77 -24.07 -8.71
N ALA A 100 -7.02 -24.39 -9.77
CA ALA A 100 -7.30 -25.40 -10.80
C ALA A 100 -8.64 -25.23 -11.54
N GLN A 101 -9.14 -24.00 -11.66
CA GLN A 101 -10.43 -23.64 -12.30
C GLN A 101 -11.67 -24.40 -11.80
N LYS A 102 -11.53 -25.24 -10.76
CA LYS A 102 -12.66 -25.82 -10.05
C LYS A 102 -13.25 -24.70 -9.22
N TYR A 103 -14.55 -24.46 -9.37
CA TYR A 103 -15.33 -23.50 -8.57
C TYR A 103 -15.28 -23.88 -7.08
N ILE A 104 -14.15 -23.56 -6.45
CA ILE A 104 -13.96 -23.58 -5.01
C ILE A 104 -13.94 -22.11 -4.66
N THR A 105 -14.99 -21.69 -3.95
CA THR A 105 -15.21 -20.32 -3.50
C THR A 105 -13.90 -19.70 -3.02
N SER A 106 -13.61 -18.49 -3.48
CA SER A 106 -12.46 -17.67 -3.07
C SER A 106 -12.14 -17.90 -1.59
N LYS A 107 -11.01 -18.55 -1.29
CA LYS A 107 -10.55 -18.63 0.10
C LYS A 107 -9.92 -17.29 0.43
N ASN A 108 -10.44 -16.62 1.47
CA ASN A 108 -9.70 -15.55 2.12
C ASN A 108 -8.46 -16.18 2.74
N VAL A 109 -7.30 -15.70 2.34
CA VAL A 109 -6.03 -16.20 2.84
C VAL A 109 -5.71 -15.44 4.12
N ASP A 110 -5.38 -16.18 5.17
CA ASP A 110 -4.83 -15.62 6.39
C ASP A 110 -3.31 -15.42 6.23
N GLU A 111 -2.74 -14.42 6.89
CA GLU A 111 -1.35 -13.96 6.76
C GLU A 111 -0.31 -15.05 7.10
N SER A 112 -0.76 -16.11 7.78
CA SER A 112 0.01 -17.25 8.26
C SER A 112 0.14 -18.42 7.28
N THR A 113 -0.57 -18.39 6.13
CA THR A 113 -0.67 -19.56 5.23
C THR A 113 0.17 -19.40 3.96
N PHE A 114 0.99 -20.40 3.63
CA PHE A 114 1.63 -20.50 2.31
C PHE A 114 0.64 -21.06 1.29
N LEU A 115 0.39 -20.32 0.20
CA LEU A 115 -0.42 -20.80 -0.91
C LEU A 115 0.48 -21.36 -2.02
N SER A 116 0.04 -22.41 -2.71
CA SER A 116 0.58 -22.75 -4.03
C SER A 116 -0.31 -22.11 -5.10
N LEU A 117 0.29 -21.37 -6.03
CA LEU A 117 -0.37 -20.75 -7.17
C LEU A 117 0.36 -21.16 -8.45
N THR A 118 -0.40 -21.45 -9.48
CA THR A 118 0.09 -21.65 -10.85
C THR A 118 -0.34 -20.47 -11.72
N LYS A 119 0.29 -20.33 -12.89
CA LYS A 119 -0.10 -19.38 -13.95
C LYS A 119 -1.55 -19.50 -14.43
N GLU A 120 -2.17 -20.66 -14.23
CA GLU A 120 -3.55 -20.91 -14.67
C GLU A 120 -4.60 -20.50 -13.62
N ASP A 121 -4.16 -20.19 -12.40
CA ASP A 121 -5.06 -19.87 -11.30
C ASP A 121 -5.49 -18.39 -11.34
N PRO A 122 -6.79 -18.07 -11.42
CA PRO A 122 -7.27 -16.71 -11.19
C PRO A 122 -6.99 -16.25 -9.76
N TYR A 123 -6.46 -15.04 -9.60
CA TYR A 123 -6.30 -14.40 -8.29
C TYR A 123 -6.48 -12.87 -8.37
N TRP A 124 -6.95 -12.27 -7.27
CA TRP A 124 -7.10 -10.83 -7.12
C TRP A 124 -7.06 -10.43 -5.64
N LEU A 125 -6.61 -9.21 -5.40
CA LEU A 125 -6.64 -8.56 -4.10
C LEU A 125 -7.88 -7.67 -4.03
N THR A 126 -8.67 -7.82 -2.97
CA THR A 126 -9.75 -6.89 -2.63
C THR A 126 -9.27 -6.00 -1.49
N ILE A 127 -9.33 -4.70 -1.69
CA ILE A 127 -9.00 -3.70 -0.68
C ILE A 127 -10.25 -2.90 -0.41
N HIS A 128 -10.57 -2.70 0.86
CA HIS A 128 -11.69 -1.88 1.30
C HIS A 128 -11.22 -0.94 2.41
N SER A 129 -11.09 0.35 2.10
CA SER A 129 -10.78 1.37 3.11
C SER A 129 -12.03 2.15 3.45
N PHE A 130 -12.23 2.42 4.74
CA PHE A 130 -13.35 3.25 5.22
C PHE A 130 -12.98 4.73 5.29
N GLU A 131 -11.74 5.08 4.97
CA GLU A 131 -11.22 6.45 5.01
C GLU A 131 -10.13 6.67 3.95
N LYS A 132 -9.81 7.94 3.67
CA LYS A 132 -8.70 8.34 2.79
C LYS A 132 -7.37 7.89 3.41
N CYS A 133 -6.50 7.27 2.61
CA CYS A 133 -5.20 6.78 3.04
C CYS A 133 -4.18 6.75 1.89
N TYR A 134 -2.91 6.54 2.19
CA TYR A 134 -1.84 6.31 1.23
C TYR A 134 -1.53 4.82 1.19
N LEU A 135 -1.62 4.22 0.01
CA LEU A 135 -1.57 2.77 -0.17
C LEU A 135 -0.39 2.38 -1.06
N TYR A 136 0.36 1.38 -0.62
CA TYR A 136 1.48 0.80 -1.35
C TYR A 136 1.36 -0.72 -1.35
N LEU A 137 1.51 -1.33 -2.53
CA LEU A 137 1.56 -2.79 -2.67
C LEU A 137 2.89 -3.18 -3.26
N PHE A 138 3.73 -3.81 -2.45
CA PHE A 138 5.02 -4.35 -2.85
C PHE A 138 4.93 -5.85 -3.07
N GLN A 139 5.62 -6.32 -4.10
CA GLN A 139 5.93 -7.73 -4.31
C GLN A 139 7.41 -7.94 -4.12
N ILE A 140 7.73 -8.96 -3.33
CA ILE A 140 9.09 -9.34 -2.98
C ILE A 140 9.31 -10.76 -3.48
N LYS A 141 10.35 -10.95 -4.29
CA LYS A 141 10.79 -12.25 -4.80
C LYS A 141 12.20 -12.53 -4.32
N GLY A 142 12.37 -13.64 -3.60
CA GLY A 142 13.63 -13.93 -2.92
C GLY A 142 14.06 -12.81 -1.95
N GLU A 143 15.37 -12.64 -1.78
CA GLU A 143 15.96 -11.61 -0.90
C GLU A 143 16.34 -10.31 -1.63
N GLU A 144 16.24 -10.28 -2.97
CA GLU A 144 16.86 -9.21 -3.77
C GLU A 144 15.90 -8.47 -4.71
N GLU A 145 14.70 -8.99 -4.97
CA GLU A 145 13.82 -8.37 -5.97
C GLU A 145 12.56 -7.79 -5.31
N ILE A 146 12.42 -6.46 -5.34
CA ILE A 146 11.22 -5.73 -4.90
C ILE A 146 10.59 -5.01 -6.08
N LYS A 147 9.28 -5.15 -6.24
CA LYS A 147 8.48 -4.44 -7.23
C LYS A 147 7.29 -3.74 -6.58
N LEU A 148 7.05 -2.48 -6.90
CA LEU A 148 5.83 -1.75 -6.52
C LEU A 148 4.73 -2.04 -7.55
N LEU A 149 3.67 -2.69 -7.11
CA LEU A 149 2.51 -3.08 -7.92
C LEU A 149 1.35 -2.07 -7.83
N TYR A 150 1.23 -1.35 -6.72
CA TYR A 150 0.32 -0.20 -6.57
C TYR A 150 1.04 0.91 -5.80
N PRO A 151 0.95 2.18 -6.23
CA PRO A 151 0.12 2.71 -7.33
C PRO A 151 0.61 2.38 -8.76
N GLY A 152 1.86 1.93 -8.93
CA GLY A 152 2.46 1.74 -10.24
C GLY A 152 2.97 3.05 -10.86
N GLU A 153 3.42 3.03 -12.12
CA GLU A 153 4.26 4.12 -12.69
C GLU A 153 3.55 5.47 -12.96
N LYS A 154 2.22 5.55 -12.89
CA LYS A 154 1.46 6.74 -13.31
C LYS A 154 0.25 7.09 -12.44
N SER A 155 0.11 6.43 -11.29
CA SER A 155 -1.07 6.67 -10.45
C SER A 155 -0.64 7.20 -9.08
N SER A 156 -1.56 7.92 -8.43
CA SER A 156 -1.33 8.43 -7.09
C SER A 156 -1.43 7.28 -6.09
N ASN A 157 -0.51 7.24 -5.12
CA ASN A 157 -0.60 6.41 -3.93
C ASN A 157 -1.79 6.77 -3.03
N LEU A 158 -2.41 7.93 -3.25
CA LEU A 158 -3.55 8.39 -2.49
C LEU A 158 -4.81 7.62 -2.85
N PHE A 159 -5.30 6.83 -1.91
CA PHE A 159 -6.54 6.09 -2.00
C PHE A 159 -7.67 6.87 -1.30
N PRO A 160 -8.72 7.31 -2.03
CA PRO A 160 -9.77 8.16 -1.47
C PRO A 160 -10.70 7.43 -0.48
N GLY A 161 -10.57 6.12 -0.33
CA GLY A 161 -11.52 5.27 0.39
C GLY A 161 -12.46 4.53 -0.56
N GLY A 162 -13.19 3.56 -0.03
CA GLY A 162 -14.04 2.66 -0.79
C GLY A 162 -13.35 1.34 -1.12
N LYS A 163 -13.86 0.64 -2.13
CA LYS A 163 -13.44 -0.72 -2.48
C LYS A 163 -12.74 -0.73 -3.84
N ILE A 164 -11.55 -1.33 -3.89
CA ILE A 164 -10.85 -1.63 -5.14
C ILE A 164 -10.50 -3.10 -5.24
N ARG A 165 -10.35 -3.54 -6.49
CA ARG A 165 -9.85 -4.85 -6.86
C ARG A 165 -8.55 -4.67 -7.62
N ILE A 166 -7.46 -5.28 -7.14
CA ILE A 166 -6.16 -5.23 -7.79
C ILE A 166 -5.78 -6.64 -8.26
N PRO A 167 -5.54 -6.83 -9.56
CA PRO A 167 -5.99 -6.08 -10.74
C PRO A 167 -7.39 -6.59 -11.13
N ASP A 168 -7.96 -5.97 -12.17
CA ASP A 168 -9.22 -6.42 -12.78
C ASP A 168 -9.02 -7.56 -13.81
N GLY A 169 -7.96 -8.36 -13.69
CA GLY A 169 -7.59 -9.41 -14.64
C GLY A 169 -6.72 -10.53 -14.06
N PHE A 170 -6.23 -11.41 -14.92
CA PHE A 170 -5.26 -12.45 -14.58
C PHE A 170 -3.83 -11.90 -14.68
N GLU A 171 -2.90 -12.46 -13.89
CA GLU A 171 -1.44 -12.26 -14.03
C GLU A 171 -0.89 -10.85 -13.80
N TRP A 172 -0.80 -10.44 -12.53
CA TRP A 172 -0.03 -9.25 -12.09
C TRP A 172 1.09 -9.60 -11.12
N LEU A 173 1.14 -10.84 -10.64
CA LEU A 173 2.36 -11.36 -10.08
C LEU A 173 3.35 -11.55 -11.22
N HIS A 174 4.60 -11.19 -10.96
CA HIS A 174 5.65 -11.28 -11.97
C HIS A 174 6.62 -12.42 -11.64
N PRO A 175 6.23 -13.69 -11.73
CA PRO A 175 7.13 -14.79 -11.42
C PRO A 175 8.31 -14.84 -12.42
N SER A 176 9.46 -15.33 -11.99
CA SER A 176 10.66 -15.54 -12.80
C SER A 176 10.56 -16.74 -13.77
N GLY A 177 9.43 -17.45 -13.76
CA GLY A 177 9.19 -18.65 -14.56
C GLY A 177 9.75 -19.94 -13.95
N LYS A 178 10.28 -19.89 -12.73
CA LYS A 178 10.66 -21.05 -11.89
C LYS A 178 9.81 -21.05 -10.63
N SER A 179 9.76 -22.20 -9.95
CA SER A 179 9.13 -22.24 -8.63
C SER A 179 9.87 -21.33 -7.66
N GLU A 180 9.17 -20.37 -7.08
CA GLU A 180 9.76 -19.39 -6.17
C GLU A 180 8.76 -18.92 -5.11
N LEU A 181 9.30 -18.44 -3.99
CA LEU A 181 8.50 -17.81 -2.95
C LEU A 181 8.35 -16.33 -3.26
N ILE A 182 7.10 -15.89 -3.34
CA ILE A 182 6.73 -14.50 -3.53
C ILE A 182 5.97 -14.04 -2.29
N THR A 183 6.33 -12.86 -1.79
CA THR A 183 5.64 -12.21 -0.67
C THR A 183 5.05 -10.88 -1.13
N LEU A 184 3.78 -10.64 -0.84
CA LEU A 184 3.15 -9.33 -0.98
C LEU A 184 3.15 -8.63 0.36
N TYR A 185 3.60 -7.37 0.36
CA TYR A 185 3.42 -6.44 1.46
C TYR A 185 2.47 -5.33 1.00
N LEU A 186 1.36 -5.22 1.69
CA LEU A 186 0.38 -4.18 1.47
C LEU A 186 0.43 -3.26 2.65
N VAL A 187 0.81 -2.02 2.42
CA VAL A 187 1.07 -1.04 3.48
C VAL A 187 0.16 0.15 3.24
N ALA A 188 -0.61 0.53 4.25
CA ALA A 188 -1.45 1.70 4.22
C ALA A 188 -1.15 2.63 5.41
N PHE A 189 -1.04 3.91 5.11
CA PHE A 189 -0.81 4.97 6.07
C PHE A 189 -1.92 6.01 5.99
N ARG A 190 -2.27 6.63 7.12
CA ARG A 190 -3.18 7.79 7.15
C ARG A 190 -2.53 9.07 6.59
N TYR A 191 -1.21 9.07 6.39
CA TYR A 191 -0.39 10.20 5.96
C TYR A 191 0.58 9.78 4.86
N GLU A 192 1.06 10.74 4.08
CA GLU A 192 1.99 10.47 2.98
C GLU A 192 3.38 10.17 3.53
N ILE A 193 4.04 9.13 3.00
CA ILE A 193 5.46 8.86 3.26
C ILE A 193 6.20 9.02 1.93
N LYS A 194 6.51 10.28 1.58
CA LYS A 194 7.22 10.64 0.33
C LYS A 194 8.53 9.87 0.18
N ASP A 195 9.20 9.60 1.30
CA ASP A 195 10.47 8.88 1.26
C ASP A 195 10.32 7.42 0.89
N LEU A 196 9.18 6.77 1.16
CA LEU A 196 8.96 5.39 0.70
C LEU A 196 8.89 5.32 -0.84
N GLU A 197 8.27 6.32 -1.46
CA GLU A 197 8.21 6.46 -2.92
C GLU A 197 9.57 6.86 -3.51
N ASN A 198 10.25 7.84 -2.91
CA ASN A 198 11.61 8.22 -3.31
C ASN A 198 12.59 7.06 -3.21
N PHE A 199 12.49 6.27 -2.14
CA PHE A 199 13.32 5.10 -1.90
C PHE A 199 13.08 4.01 -2.96
N TYR A 200 11.82 3.77 -3.32
CA TYR A 200 11.50 2.88 -4.44
C TYR A 200 12.01 3.40 -5.79
N ASN A 201 11.91 4.71 -6.04
CA ASN A 201 12.45 5.32 -7.25
C ASN A 201 13.98 5.20 -7.31
N GLU A 202 14.67 5.38 -6.18
CA GLU A 202 16.12 5.17 -6.09
C GLU A 202 16.50 3.71 -6.36
N LEU A 203 15.75 2.75 -5.81
CA LEU A 203 15.90 1.32 -6.13
C LEU A 203 15.84 1.05 -7.63
N LYS A 204 14.84 1.61 -8.31
CA LYS A 204 14.64 1.46 -9.77
C LYS A 204 15.82 2.04 -10.55
N MET A 205 16.31 3.23 -10.17
CA MET A 205 17.44 3.89 -10.85
C MET A 205 18.76 3.14 -10.68
N ASN A 206 18.93 2.38 -9.59
CA ASN A 206 20.16 1.66 -9.27
C ASN A 206 20.07 0.15 -9.58
N SER A 207 19.07 -0.29 -10.36
CA SER A 207 18.88 -1.69 -10.75
C SER A 207 20.15 -2.32 -11.33
N GLY A 208 20.58 -3.46 -10.78
CA GLY A 208 21.77 -4.20 -11.24
C GLY A 208 23.12 -3.71 -10.69
N SER A 209 23.13 -2.80 -9.72
CA SER A 209 24.34 -2.35 -9.01
C SER A 209 24.46 -2.94 -7.60
N GLU A 210 25.65 -2.98 -7.02
CA GLU A 210 25.86 -3.37 -5.60
C GLU A 210 25.09 -2.47 -4.62
N LYS A 211 24.85 -1.21 -5.00
CA LYS A 211 24.00 -0.27 -4.27
C LYS A 211 22.54 -0.74 -4.20
N ASN A 212 22.08 -1.52 -5.19
CA ASN A 212 20.73 -2.07 -5.20
C ASN A 212 20.49 -3.00 -4.01
N THR A 213 21.40 -3.93 -3.73
CA THR A 213 21.27 -4.90 -2.63
C THR A 213 21.14 -4.21 -1.27
N ILE A 214 21.92 -3.15 -1.03
CA ILE A 214 21.84 -2.35 0.21
C ILE A 214 20.46 -1.69 0.32
N LEU A 215 19.98 -1.09 -0.77
CA LEU A 215 18.67 -0.43 -0.78
C LEU A 215 17.54 -1.45 -0.56
N VAL A 216 17.60 -2.62 -1.20
CA VAL A 216 16.60 -3.69 -1.04
C VAL A 216 16.54 -4.14 0.42
N ASN A 217 17.69 -4.39 1.04
CA ASN A 217 17.77 -4.78 2.45
C ASN A 217 17.19 -3.72 3.39
N LYS A 218 17.42 -2.44 3.12
CA LYS A 218 16.83 -1.33 3.90
C LYS A 218 15.30 -1.29 3.75
N LEU A 219 14.76 -1.40 2.54
CA LEU A 219 13.30 -1.42 2.33
C LEU A 219 12.67 -2.66 2.97
N LEU A 220 13.29 -3.84 2.84
CA LEU A 220 12.83 -5.06 3.50
C LEU A 220 12.81 -4.91 5.02
N SER A 221 13.88 -4.37 5.60
CA SER A 221 13.95 -4.11 7.04
C SER A 221 12.83 -3.18 7.47
N ARG A 222 12.59 -2.11 6.70
CA ARG A 222 11.49 -1.18 6.98
C ARG A 222 10.13 -1.87 6.90
N LEU A 223 9.81 -2.56 5.81
CA LEU A 223 8.53 -3.26 5.65
C LEU A 223 8.30 -4.31 6.74
N LYS A 224 9.35 -5.03 7.16
CA LYS A 224 9.29 -5.97 8.29
C LYS A 224 9.03 -5.26 9.61
N ASN A 225 9.69 -4.12 9.84
CA ASN A 225 9.47 -3.31 11.03
C ASN A 225 8.03 -2.78 11.08
N GLU A 226 7.55 -2.21 9.97
CA GLU A 226 6.16 -1.75 9.84
C GLU A 226 5.17 -2.88 10.08
N TYR A 227 5.38 -4.06 9.50
CA TYR A 227 4.54 -5.23 9.74
C TYR A 227 4.53 -5.63 11.22
N THR A 228 5.68 -5.57 11.89
CA THR A 228 5.80 -5.96 13.30
C THR A 228 5.14 -4.95 14.23
N GLN A 229 5.29 -3.66 13.94
CA GLN A 229 4.75 -2.58 14.76
C GLN A 229 3.31 -2.20 14.41
N ALA A 230 2.78 -2.62 13.25
CA ALA A 230 1.41 -2.29 12.82
C ALA A 230 0.30 -2.58 13.84
N PRO A 231 0.35 -3.65 14.66
CA PRO A 231 -0.62 -3.85 15.73
C PRO A 231 -0.64 -2.69 16.75
N ASP A 232 0.50 -2.05 16.95
CA ASP A 232 0.77 -1.03 17.97
C ASP A 232 0.84 0.40 17.40
N ILE A 233 0.79 0.56 16.07
CA ILE A 233 0.71 1.86 15.38
C ILE A 233 -0.68 2.02 14.76
N PRO A 234 -1.62 2.67 15.45
CA PRO A 234 -2.98 2.83 14.95
C PRO A 234 -3.06 3.47 13.55
N GLY A 235 -2.20 4.44 13.21
CA GLY A 235 -2.19 5.09 11.90
C GLY A 235 -1.74 4.23 10.70
N LEU A 236 -1.27 3.02 10.97
CA LEU A 236 -0.69 2.08 10.01
C LEU A 236 -1.53 0.80 9.92
N SER A 237 -1.67 0.28 8.71
CA SER A 237 -2.17 -1.07 8.51
C SER A 237 -1.28 -1.79 7.51
N VAL A 238 -0.85 -3.00 7.86
CA VAL A 238 -0.04 -3.85 6.99
C VAL A 238 -0.73 -5.17 6.80
N GLY A 239 -0.84 -5.61 5.55
CA GLY A 239 -1.22 -6.95 5.16
C GLY A 239 -0.04 -7.68 4.54
N ARG A 240 0.17 -8.95 4.91
CA ARG A 240 1.26 -9.78 4.36
C ARG A 240 0.74 -11.10 3.83
N TYR A 241 1.04 -11.41 2.58
CA TYR A 241 0.65 -12.66 1.92
C TYR A 241 1.85 -13.38 1.35
N GLN A 242 1.97 -14.68 1.57
CA GLN A 242 3.06 -15.51 1.04
C GLN A 242 2.54 -16.62 0.17
N PHE A 243 3.16 -16.80 -0.99
CA PHE A 243 2.79 -17.86 -1.93
C PHE A 243 4.01 -18.42 -2.62
N ARG A 244 3.98 -19.73 -2.81
CA ARG A 244 4.84 -20.47 -3.71
C ARG A 244 4.20 -20.42 -5.08
N TYR A 245 4.83 -19.71 -6.00
CA TYR A 245 4.47 -19.79 -7.40
C TYR A 245 5.13 -21.03 -7.98
N GLU A 246 4.39 -21.88 -8.69
CA GLU A 246 4.87 -23.14 -9.29
C GLU A 246 4.89 -23.07 -10.82
#